data_AF-Q95WR9-F1
#
_entry.id   AF-Q95WR9-F1
#
_cell.length_a   1.000
_cell.length_b   1.000
_cell.length_c   1.000
_cell.angle_alpha   90.00
_cell.angle_beta   90.00
_cell.angle_gamma   90.00
#
_symmetry.space_group_name_H-M   'P 1'
#
loop_
_entity.id
_entity.type
_entity.pdbx_description
1 polymer ?
#
loop_
_entity_poly.entity_id
_entity_poly.type
_entity_poly.pdbx_seq_one_letter_code
_entity_poly.pdbx_strand_id
1 'polypeptide(L)' 'EQGGTMFDAIKWNFTKFLVDREGNVVKRFGPTTEPKDMVKDIEKLLASGTTKL' A
#
# COMPACT_ATOMS: atom_id res chain seq x y z
N GLU A 1 13.98 21.40 -1.11
CA GLU A 1 12.57 21.14 -0.77
C GLU A 1 11.75 22.35 -1.20
N GLN A 2 10.61 22.13 -1.85
CA GLN A 2 9.81 23.22 -2.41
C GLN A 2 8.99 23.89 -1.32
N GLY A 3 9.24 25.19 -1.19
CA GLY A 3 8.72 26.08 -0.16
C GLY A 3 7.21 26.08 -0.09
N GLY A 4 6.73 26.06 1.15
CA GLY A 4 5.33 26.21 1.42
C GLY A 4 4.91 27.68 1.36
N THR A 5 3.69 27.87 0.90
CA THR A 5 2.95 29.11 1.00
C THR A 5 2.02 29.18 2.24
N MET A 6 2.13 28.49 3.39
CA MET A 6 2.92 27.34 3.89
C MET A 6 1.94 26.43 4.65
N PHE A 7 0.84 26.03 3.98
CA PHE A 7 -0.27 25.27 4.58
C PHE A 7 0.23 23.98 5.22
N ASP A 8 0.20 23.97 6.54
CA ASP A 8 0.73 22.97 7.44
C ASP A 8 -0.09 21.67 7.39
N ALA A 9 0.11 20.91 6.33
CA ALA A 9 -0.19 19.50 6.38
C ALA A 9 0.99 18.78 5.75
N ILE A 10 1.84 18.20 6.61
CA ILE A 10 2.74 17.11 6.21
C ILE A 10 1.84 15.97 5.71
N LYS A 11 1.36 16.08 4.47
CA LYS A 11 0.67 15.03 3.72
C LYS A 11 1.75 14.10 3.14
N TRP A 12 2.48 13.44 4.02
CA TRP A 12 3.51 12.49 3.61
C TRP A 12 3.40 11.13 4.30
N ASN A 13 2.80 11.08 5.48
CA ASN A 13 2.69 9.83 6.24
C ASN A 13 1.57 8.94 5.68
N PHE A 14 1.73 7.61 5.82
CA PHE A 14 0.74 6.57 5.50
C PHE A 14 0.59 6.12 4.03
N THR A 15 1.57 6.35 3.15
CA THR A 15 1.66 5.53 1.93
C THR A 15 1.91 4.06 2.32
N LYS A 16 1.17 3.13 1.73
CA LYS A 16 1.27 1.68 2.07
C LYS A 16 1.70 0.91 0.82
N PHE A 17 2.49 -0.13 1.01
CA PHE A 17 2.95 -1.01 -0.07
C PHE A 17 2.54 -2.44 0.25
N LEU A 18 1.91 -3.11 -0.71
CA LEU A 18 1.65 -4.54 -0.66
C LEU A 18 2.82 -5.25 -1.32
N VAL A 19 3.45 -6.14 -0.56
CA VAL A 19 4.63 -6.90 -0.97
C VAL A 19 4.29 -8.38 -0.93
N ASP A 20 4.70 -9.13 -1.94
CA ASP A 20 4.49 -10.58 -2.01
C ASP A 20 5.52 -11.37 -1.19
N ARG A 21 5.39 -12.71 -1.18
CA ARG A 21 6.28 -13.61 -0.43
C ARG A 21 7.70 -13.66 -0.99
N GLU A 22 7.90 -13.24 -2.23
CA GLU A 22 9.20 -13.18 -2.89
C GLU A 22 9.88 -11.81 -2.71
N GLY A 23 9.20 -10.86 -2.06
CA GLY A 23 9.69 -9.52 -1.80
C GLY A 23 9.38 -8.50 -2.91
N ASN A 24 8.56 -8.86 -3.90
CA ASN A 24 8.18 -7.92 -4.95
C ASN A 24 7.04 -7.02 -4.51
N VAL A 25 7.13 -5.73 -4.84
CA VAL A 25 6.03 -4.78 -4.64
C VAL A 25 4.95 -5.02 -5.67
N VAL A 26 3.78 -5.49 -5.24
CA VAL A 26 2.66 -5.80 -6.13
C VAL A 26 1.66 -4.65 -6.26
N LYS A 27 1.58 -3.77 -5.25
CA LYS A 27 0.67 -2.62 -5.26
C LYS A 27 1.10 -1.52 -4.29
N ARG A 28 0.78 -0.27 -4.62
CA ARG A 28 0.96 0.91 -3.76
C ARG A 28 -0.40 1.54 -3.48
N PHE A 29 -0.65 1.90 -2.22
CA PHE A 29 -1.85 2.59 -1.78
C PHE A 29 -1.50 3.99 -1.26
N GLY A 30 -2.29 4.97 -1.67
CA GLY A 30 -2.17 6.34 -1.18
C GLY A 30 -2.58 6.47 0.29
N PRO A 31 -2.19 7.56 0.97
CA PRO A 31 -2.46 7.79 2.39
C PRO A 31 -3.95 7.82 2.73
N THR A 32 -4.80 8.25 1.78
CA THR A 32 -6.25 8.32 1.92
C THR A 32 -6.97 7.01 1.64
N THR A 33 -6.25 5.94 1.26
CA THR A 33 -6.87 4.63 1.01
C THR A 33 -7.31 4.03 2.34
N GLU A 34 -8.60 3.69 2.45
CA GLU A 34 -9.12 3.04 3.64
C GLU A 34 -8.61 1.59 3.75
N PRO A 35 -8.33 1.08 4.96
CA PRO A 35 -7.87 -0.29 5.13
C PRO A 35 -8.79 -1.35 4.53
N LYS A 36 -10.11 -1.13 4.58
CA LYS A 36 -11.11 -2.06 4.02
C LYS A 36 -10.97 -2.25 2.51
N ASP A 37 -10.49 -1.23 1.79
CA ASP A 37 -10.35 -1.27 0.34
C ASP A 37 -9.13 -2.12 -0.09
N MET A 38 -8.19 -2.38 0.81
CA MET A 38 -7.01 -3.21 0.56
C MET A 38 -7.29 -4.72 0.72
N VAL A 39 -8.38 -5.11 1.37
CA VAL A 39 -8.67 -6.51 1.75
C VAL A 39 -8.67 -7.43 0.54
N LYS A 40 -9.36 -7.05 -0.55
CA LYS A 40 -9.45 -7.88 -1.76
C LYS A 40 -8.09 -8.13 -2.41
N ASP A 41 -7.20 -7.13 -2.41
CA ASP A 41 -5.85 -7.27 -2.97
C ASP A 41 -4.99 -8.21 -2.11
N ILE A 42 -5.11 -8.11 -0.79
CA ILE A 42 -4.41 -8.97 0.18
C ILE A 42 -4.90 -10.42 0.04
N GLU A 43 -6.22 -10.66 0.03
CA GLU A 43 -6.81 -12.00 -0.13
C GLU A 43 -6.37 -12.65 -1.43
N LYS A 44 -6.36 -11.88 -2.53
CA LYS A 44 -5.89 -12.35 -3.84
C LYS A 44 -4.43 -12.81 -3.75
N LEU A 45 -3.57 -12.06 -3.07
CA LEU A 45 -2.16 -12.38 -2.92
C LEU A 45 -1.92 -13.58 -1.98
N LEU A 46 -2.77 -13.75 -0.98
CA LEU A 46 -2.74 -14.92 -0.10
C LEU A 46 -3.16 -16.18 -0.86
N ALA A 47 -4.22 -16.10 -1.67
CA ALA A 47 -4.69 -17.21 -2.50
C ALA A 47 -3.65 -17.64 -3.55
N SER A 48 -2.92 -16.70 -4.16
CA SER A 48 -1.92 -17.01 -5.19
C SER A 48 -0.63 -17.66 -4.65
N GLY A 49 -0.30 -17.46 -3.37
CA GLY A 49 0.90 -18.04 -2.76
C GLY A 49 0.67 -19.38 -2.04
N THR A 50 -0.45 -20.05 -2.34
CA THR A 50 -0.58 -21.48 -2.02
C THR A 50 0.26 -22.24 -3.04
N THR A 51 1.52 -22.50 -2.72
CA THR A 51 2.29 -23.54 -3.39
C THR A 51 1.39 -24.77 -3.49
N LYS A 52 1.13 -25.22 -4.72
CA LYS A 52 0.61 -26.55 -5.03
C LYS A 52 1.38 -27.55 -4.16
N LEU A 53 0.74 -28.07 -3.11
CA LEU A 53 1.17 -29.30 -2.47
C LEU A 53 0.80 -30.46 -3.38
#